data_AF-A0A061F4U9-F1
#
_entry.id   AF-A0A061F4U9-F1
#
_cell.length_a   1.000
_cell.length_b   1.000
_cell.length_c   1.000
_cell.angle_alpha   90.00
_cell.angle_beta   90.00
_cell.angle_gamma   90.00
#
_symmetry.space_group_name_H-M   'P 1'
#
loop_
_entity.id
_entity.type
_entity.pdbx_description
1 polymer ?
#
loop_
_entity_poly.entity_id
_entity_poly.type
_entity_poly.pdbx_seq_one_letter_code
_entity_poly.pdbx_strand_id
1 'polypeptide(L)'
;MTGNSNLFFTFQSHTTSSNVTLADGSTFYVLGSGTINPTPSISLSNVLNLPKFSFNLISVSKLTSALNCCISFFPNFCLFQDLTTKRIIGTGRESEGLYYLDT
;
A
#
# COMPACT_ATOMS: atom_id res chain seq x y z
N MET A 1 -1.60 -1.64 3.97
CA MET A 1 -2.26 -2.61 4.86
C MET A 1 -2.33 -3.93 4.13
N THR A 2 -2.09 -5.04 4.81
CA THR A 2 -2.16 -6.38 4.20
C THR A 2 -2.50 -7.42 5.26
N GLY A 3 -3.21 -8.48 4.88
CA GLY A 3 -3.33 -9.68 5.71
C GLY A 3 -2.25 -10.73 5.48
N ASN A 4 -1.39 -10.55 4.48
CA ASN A 4 -0.35 -11.51 4.15
C ASN A 4 0.96 -11.18 4.89
N SER A 5 1.23 -11.95 5.95
CA SER A 5 2.45 -11.78 6.77
C SER A 5 3.74 -12.12 6.03
N ASN A 6 3.69 -12.87 4.92
CA ASN A 6 4.88 -13.26 4.16
C ASN A 6 5.46 -12.12 3.31
N LEU A 7 4.73 -11.01 3.17
CA LEU A 7 5.20 -9.83 2.41
C LEU A 7 6.19 -8.96 3.20
N PHE A 8 6.31 -9.19 4.51
CA PHE A 8 7.12 -8.36 5.39
C PHE A 8 8.58 -8.81 5.41
N PHE A 9 9.47 -7.88 5.08
CA PHE A 9 10.92 -8.06 5.27
C PHE A 9 11.31 -7.76 6.73
N THR A 10 10.68 -6.75 7.32
CA THR A 10 10.76 -6.46 8.76
C THR A 10 9.35 -6.52 9.34
N PHE A 11 9.21 -7.06 10.54
CA PHE A 11 7.93 -7.11 11.23
C PHE A 11 8.11 -6.88 12.73
N GLN A 12 7.29 -6.00 13.29
CA GLN A 12 7.21 -5.75 14.71
C GLN A 12 5.76 -5.95 15.17
N SER A 13 5.56 -6.93 16.04
CA SER A 13 4.27 -7.13 16.70
C SER A 13 3.96 -5.95 17.62
N HIS A 14 2.71 -5.51 17.63
CA HIS A 14 2.25 -4.53 18.61
C HIS A 14 1.88 -5.27 19.90
N THR A 15 2.26 -4.71 21.05
CA THR A 15 1.91 -5.24 22.37
C THR A 15 0.57 -4.70 22.86
N THR A 16 0.15 -3.56 22.33
CA THR A 16 -1.15 -2.94 22.61
C THR A 16 -2.14 -3.26 21.49
N SER A 17 -3.40 -3.46 21.86
CA SER A 17 -4.46 -3.69 20.89
C SER A 17 -4.78 -2.40 20.13
N SER A 18 -4.68 -2.47 18.81
CA SER A 18 -5.10 -1.41 17.90
C SER A 18 -5.97 -1.99 16.81
N ASN A 19 -6.96 -1.21 16.37
CA ASN A 19 -7.95 -1.64 15.38
C ASN A 19 -8.03 -0.63 14.24
N VAL A 20 -8.41 -1.13 13.07
CA VAL A 20 -8.77 -0.31 11.91
C VAL A 20 -10.23 -0.61 11.56
N THR A 21 -11.03 0.44 11.39
CA THR A 21 -12.40 0.34 10.88
C THR A 21 -12.42 0.74 9.41
N LEU A 22 -12.99 -0.11 8.56
CA LEU A 22 -13.15 0.15 7.14
C LEU A 22 -14.43 0.95 6.86
N ALA A 23 -14.55 1.44 5.63
CA ALA A 23 -15.71 2.23 5.20
C ALA A 23 -17.03 1.44 5.20
N ASP A 24 -16.97 0.11 5.11
CA ASP A 24 -18.14 -0.77 5.24
C ASP A 24 -18.57 -1.01 6.72
N GLY A 25 -17.86 -0.40 7.68
CA GLY A 25 -18.10 -0.53 9.11
C GLY A 25 -17.45 -1.74 9.77
N SER A 26 -16.81 -2.62 9.00
CA SER A 26 -16.08 -3.76 9.55
C SER A 26 -14.83 -3.31 10.29
N THR A 27 -14.48 -4.01 11.37
CA THR A 27 -13.31 -3.70 12.20
C THR A 27 -12.32 -4.86 12.21
N PHE A 28 -11.05 -4.54 11.99
CA PHE A 28 -9.96 -5.51 11.95
C PHE A 28 -8.91 -5.18 13.01
N TYR A 29 -8.40 -6.23 13.65
CA TYR A 29 -7.30 -6.14 14.60
C TYR A 29 -5.96 -5.98 13.87
N VAL A 30 -5.14 -5.06 14.36
CA VAL A 30 -3.76 -4.85 13.89
C VAL A 30 -2.83 -5.72 14.70
N LEU A 31 -2.20 -6.71 14.04
CA LEU A 31 -1.21 -7.58 14.69
C LEU A 31 0.13 -6.87 14.92
N GLY A 32 0.48 -5.99 14.00
CA GLY A 32 1.74 -5.28 14.03
C GLY A 32 1.95 -4.48 12.76
N SER A 33 3.18 -4.00 12.60
CA SER A 33 3.57 -3.24 11.41
C SER A 33 4.99 -3.55 10.99
N GLY A 34 5.29 -3.26 9.73
CA GLY A 34 6.62 -3.50 9.21
C GLY A 34 6.85 -2.90 7.83
N THR A 35 7.95 -3.30 7.22
CA THR A 35 8.33 -2.86 5.87
C THR A 35 8.04 -3.96 4.87
N ILE A 36 7.38 -3.59 3.76
CA ILE A 36 7.16 -4.46 2.60
C ILE A 36 7.77 -3.81 1.35
N ASN A 37 8.14 -4.63 0.38
CA ASN A 37 8.57 -4.18 -0.94
C ASN A 37 7.59 -4.74 -1.99
N PRO A 38 6.53 -4.00 -2.36
CA PRO A 38 5.56 -4.48 -3.36
C PRO A 38 6.19 -4.73 -4.72
N THR A 39 7.21 -3.94 -5.06
CA THR A 39 8.06 -4.09 -6.25
C THR A 39 9.52 -3.83 -5.87
N PRO A 40 10.50 -4.21 -6.71
CA PRO A 40 11.92 -3.95 -6.44
C PRO A 40 12.26 -2.47 -6.26
N SER A 41 11.48 -1.56 -6.85
CA SER A 41 11.70 -0.11 -6.80
C SER A 41 10.94 0.60 -5.69
N ILE A 42 10.01 -0.08 -4.99
CA ILE A 42 9.11 0.54 -4.02
C ILE A 42 9.29 -0.15 -2.67
N SER A 43 9.70 0.62 -1.66
CA SER A 43 9.73 0.19 -0.27
C SER A 43 8.75 1.00 0.56
N LEU A 44 7.83 0.30 1.24
CA LEU A 44 6.81 0.92 2.09
C LEU A 44 7.04 0.50 3.53
N SER A 45 7.37 1.48 4.38
CA SER A 45 7.48 1.31 5.82
C SER A 45 6.14 1.54 6.53
N ASN A 46 6.05 1.06 7.78
CA ASN A 46 4.87 1.20 8.63
C ASN A 46 3.58 0.65 7.99
N VAL A 47 3.70 -0.45 7.25
CA VAL A 47 2.55 -1.16 6.71
C VAL A 47 1.93 -2.01 7.82
N LEU A 48 0.63 -1.83 8.04
CA LEU A 48 -0.11 -2.60 9.05
C LEU A 48 -0.42 -4.02 8.55
N ASN A 49 -0.19 -5.01 9.42
CA ASN A 49 -0.64 -6.39 9.23
C ASN A 49 -2.00 -6.60 9.91
N LEU A 50 -2.97 -7.06 9.12
CA LEU A 50 -4.34 -7.34 9.56
C LEU A 50 -4.67 -8.78 9.13
N PRO A 51 -4.42 -9.82 9.94
CA PRO A 51 -4.37 -11.22 9.49
C PRO A 51 -5.60 -11.75 8.74
N LYS A 52 -6.78 -11.16 8.98
CA LYS A 52 -8.04 -11.55 8.33
C LYS A 52 -8.41 -10.67 7.12
N PHE A 53 -7.56 -9.72 6.77
CA PHE A 53 -7.84 -8.74 5.72
C PHE A 53 -7.48 -9.32 4.35
N SER A 54 -8.49 -9.47 3.49
CA SER A 54 -8.37 -10.15 2.19
C SER A 54 -7.66 -9.34 1.11
N PHE A 55 -7.45 -8.03 1.32
CA PHE A 55 -6.91 -7.13 0.32
C PHE A 55 -5.58 -6.51 0.75
N ASN A 56 -4.75 -6.15 -0.23
CA ASN A 56 -3.54 -5.37 -0.01
C ASN A 56 -3.80 -3.94 -0.47
N LEU A 57 -3.99 -3.04 0.49
CA LEU A 57 -4.25 -1.63 0.21
C LEU A 57 -2.98 -0.80 0.42
N ILE A 58 -2.64 0.00 -0.58
CA ILE A 58 -1.57 0.98 -0.51
C ILE A 58 -2.19 2.36 -0.27
N SER A 59 -1.73 3.05 0.77
CA SER A 59 -2.12 4.44 0.98
C SER A 59 -1.42 5.33 -0.05
N VAL A 60 -2.20 6.08 -0.84
CA VAL A 60 -1.68 7.00 -1.85
C VAL A 60 -0.72 8.00 -1.24
N SER A 61 -1.08 8.63 -0.11
CA SER A 61 -0.22 9.63 0.53
C SER A 61 1.11 9.04 1.02
N LYS A 62 1.11 7.81 1.53
CA LYS A 62 2.35 7.11 1.92
C LYS A 62 3.22 6.80 0.71
N LEU A 63 2.60 6.32 -0.37
CA LEU A 63 3.30 5.96 -1.59
C LEU A 63 3.92 7.18 -2.29
N THR A 64 3.15 8.25 -2.46
CA THR A 64 3.64 9.51 -3.07
C THR A 64 4.76 10.15 -2.25
N SER A 65 4.67 10.07 -0.92
CA SER A 65 5.71 10.58 -0.02
C SER A 65 6.98 9.72 -0.07
N ALA A 66 6.84 8.40 -0.09
CA ALA A 66 7.97 7.48 -0.13
C ALA A 66 8.77 7.56 -1.45
N LEU A 67 8.08 7.78 -2.56
CA LEU A 67 8.68 7.84 -3.89
C LEU A 67 8.97 9.26 -4.39
N ASN A 68 8.61 10.28 -3.60
CA ASN A 68 8.63 11.69 -4.04
C ASN A 68 7.98 11.86 -5.43
N CYS A 69 6.77 11.31 -5.59
CA CYS A 69 6.06 11.25 -6.86
C CYS A 69 4.65 11.84 -6.75
N CYS A 70 4.05 12.21 -7.88
CA CYS A 70 2.61 12.37 -8.01
C CYS A 70 2.01 11.16 -8.73
N ILE A 71 0.72 10.93 -8.50
CA ILE A 71 -0.03 9.88 -9.20
C ILE A 71 -1.18 10.53 -9.95
N SER A 72 -1.25 10.28 -11.25
CA SER A 72 -2.36 10.68 -12.11
C SER A 72 -3.25 9.48 -12.38
N PHE A 73 -4.54 9.59 -12.05
CA PHE A 73 -5.52 8.54 -12.31
C PHE A 73 -6.29 8.85 -13.59
N PHE A 74 -6.33 7.86 -14.49
CA PHE A 74 -7.11 7.84 -15.73
C PHE A 74 -8.10 6.69 -15.65
N PRO A 75 -9.20 6.69 -16.45
CA PRO A 75 -10.27 5.71 -16.31
C PRO A 75 -9.81 4.24 -16.24
N ASN A 76 -8.74 3.88 -16.95
CA ASN A 76 -8.30 2.48 -17.07
C ASN A 76 -6.91 2.22 -16.47
N PHE A 77 -6.20 3.25 -15.99
CA PHE A 77 -4.83 3.12 -15.50
C PHE A 77 -4.41 4.33 -14.65
N CYS A 78 -3.32 4.20 -13.90
CA CYS A 78 -2.69 5.31 -13.22
C CYS A 78 -1.18 5.37 -13.52
N LEU A 79 -0.64 6.59 -13.50
CA LEU A 79 0.78 6.86 -13.78
C LEU A 79 1.43 7.51 -12.57
N PHE A 80 2.64 7.05 -12.27
CA PHE A 80 3.43 7.49 -11.15
C PHE A 80 4.57 8.32 -11.73
N GLN A 81 4.54 9.63 -11.51
CA GLN A 81 5.54 10.52 -12.07
C GLN A 81 6.44 11.05 -10.96
N ASP A 82 7.74 10.80 -11.08
CA ASP A 82 8.75 11.35 -10.18
C ASP A 82 8.75 12.88 -10.23
N LEU A 83 8.68 13.54 -9.07
CA LEU A 83 8.51 14.99 -9.03
C LEU A 83 9.76 15.74 -9.45
N THR A 84 10.94 15.13 -9.35
CA THR A 84 12.24 15.76 -9.66
C THR A 84 12.57 15.66 -11.15
N THR A 85 12.56 14.44 -11.68
CA THR A 85 12.96 14.08 -13.05
C THR A 85 11.81 14.16 -14.05
N LYS A 86 10.56 14.20 -13.58
CA LYS A 86 9.33 14.14 -14.38
C LYS A 86 9.15 12.83 -15.18
N ARG A 87 9.97 11.81 -14.91
CA ARG A 87 9.86 10.51 -15.56
C ARG A 87 8.74 9.69 -14.94
N ILE A 88 8.12 8.83 -15.75
CA ILE A 88 7.22 7.79 -15.25
C ILE A 88 8.06 6.71 -14.59
N ILE A 89 7.79 6.42 -13.33
CA ILE A 89 8.53 5.46 -12.49
C ILE A 89 7.70 4.24 -12.10
N GLY A 90 6.43 4.22 -12.48
CA GLY A 90 5.50 3.14 -12.21
C GLY A 90 4.16 3.38 -12.85
N THR A 91 3.39 2.31 -12.97
CA THR A 91 2.03 2.31 -13.51
C THR A 91 1.14 1.44 -12.63
N GLY A 92 -0.16 1.62 -12.79
CA GLY A 92 -1.14 0.68 -12.30
C GLY A 92 -2.28 0.57 -13.29
N ARG A 93 -2.95 -0.57 -13.27
CA ARG A 93 -4.11 -0.86 -14.13
C ARG A 93 -5.39 -0.82 -13.31
N GLU A 94 -6.45 -0.28 -13.90
CA GLU A 94 -7.78 -0.38 -13.31
C GLU A 94 -8.34 -1.79 -13.53
N SER A 95 -9.05 -2.31 -12.53
CA SER A 95 -9.85 -3.52 -12.62
C SER A 95 -10.93 -3.47 -11.53
N GLU A 96 -12.19 -3.62 -11.93
CA GLU A 96 -13.35 -3.70 -11.03
C GLU A 96 -13.47 -2.54 -10.01
N GLY A 97 -13.14 -1.33 -10.43
CA GLY A 97 -13.19 -0.12 -9.61
C GLY A 97 -11.96 0.11 -8.73
N LEU A 98 -10.93 -0.74 -8.82
CA LEU A 98 -9.67 -0.61 -8.08
C LEU A 98 -8.48 -0.47 -9.01
N TYR A 99 -7.44 0.25 -8.55
CA TYR A 99 -6.17 0.36 -9.26
C TYR A 99 -5.16 -0.61 -8.64
N TYR A 100 -4.70 -1.55 -9.44
CA TYR A 100 -3.67 -2.51 -9.10
C TYR A 100 -2.32 -1.96 -9.53
N LEU A 101 -1.37 -1.91 -8.60
CA LEU A 101 0.01 -1.58 -8.90
C LEU A 101 0.57 -2.64 -9.87
N ASP A 102 1.14 -2.20 -11.00
CA ASP A 102 1.84 -3.10 -11.90
C ASP A 102 3.18 -3.48 -11.26
N THR A 103 3.37 -4.78 -11.02
CA THR A 103 4.55 -5.38 -10.37
C THR A 103 5.51 -5.98 -11.34
#